data_AF-A0A9E3XEE2-F1
#
_entry.id   AF-A0A9E3XEE2-F1
#
_cell.length_a   1.000
_cell.length_b   1.000
_cell.length_c   1.000
_cell.angle_alpha   90.00
_cell.angle_beta   90.00
_cell.angle_gamma   90.00
#
_symmetry.space_group_name_H-M   'P 1'
#
loop_
_entity.id
_entity.type
_entity.pdbx_description
1 polymer ?
#
loop_
_entity_poly.entity_id
_entity_poly.type
_entity_poly.pdbx_seq_one_letter_code
_entity_poly.pdbx_strand_id
1 'polypeptide(L)' 'LLENLNRSGKVFLTHTRLNDRYTIRMVLGQTRVERRHMEAAWELIVREARGLDRKFIERG' A
#
# COMPACT_ATOMS: atom_id res chain seq x y z
N LEU A 1 3.74 2.05 -6.78
CA LEU A 1 3.39 1.60 -5.41
C LEU A 1 2.11 0.78 -5.39
N LEU A 2 0.96 1.43 -5.63
CA LEU A 2 -0.37 0.82 -5.54
C LEU A 2 -0.52 -0.43 -6.44
N GLU A 3 -0.04 -0.34 -7.68
CA GLU A 3 -0.08 -1.42 -8.66
C GLU A 3 0.75 -2.64 -8.23
N ASN A 4 1.95 -2.42 -7.64
CA ASN A 4 2.79 -3.50 -7.13
C ASN A 4 2.15 -4.19 -5.91
N LEU A 5 1.53 -3.39 -5.04
CA LEU A 5 0.81 -3.90 -3.87
C LEU A 5 -0.42 -4.72 -4.31
N ASN A 6 -1.19 -4.23 -5.26
CA ASN A 6 -2.36 -4.95 -5.82
C ASN A 6 -1.94 -6.21 -6.59
N ARG A 7 -0.82 -6.18 -7.34
CA ARG A 7 -0.27 -7.38 -8.02
C ARG A 7 0.12 -8.49 -7.06
N SER A 8 0.45 -8.16 -5.81
CA SER A 8 0.79 -9.18 -4.81
C SER A 8 -0.40 -10.05 -4.42
N GLY A 9 -1.64 -9.60 -4.69
CA GLY A 9 -2.87 -10.30 -4.31
C GLY A 9 -3.14 -10.38 -2.80
N LYS A 10 -2.21 -9.91 -1.97
CA LYS A 10 -2.31 -9.94 -0.49
C LYS A 10 -3.16 -8.81 0.06
N VAL A 11 -3.26 -7.71 -0.69
CA VAL A 11 -4.00 -6.50 -0.33
C VAL A 11 -4.65 -5.93 -1.58
N PHE A 12 -5.85 -5.37 -1.40
CA PHE A 12 -6.49 -4.55 -2.43
C PHE A 12 -6.54 -3.10 -1.95
N LEU A 13 -5.77 -2.26 -2.62
CA LEU A 13 -5.67 -0.83 -2.35
C LEU A 13 -6.25 -0.05 -3.54
N THR A 14 -7.08 0.92 -3.21
CA THR A 14 -7.55 1.93 -4.16
C THR A 14 -6.96 3.28 -3.77
N HIS A 15 -6.95 4.22 -4.70
CA HIS A 15 -6.52 5.58 -4.42
C HIS A 15 -7.66 6.55 -4.71
N THR A 16 -7.72 7.63 -3.94
CA THR A 16 -8.63 8.74 -4.14
C THR A 16 -7.88 10.04 -3.88
N ARG A 17 -8.34 11.14 -4.46
CA ARG A 17 -7.91 12.47 -4.07
C ARG A 17 -8.93 13.05 -3.09
N LEU A 18 -8.44 13.52 -1.95
CA LEU A 18 -9.26 14.23 -0.96
C LEU A 18 -8.55 15.54 -0.64
N ASN A 19 -9.19 16.68 -0.90
CA ASN A 19 -8.60 18.01 -0.74
C ASN A 19 -7.21 18.13 -1.41
N ASP A 20 -7.11 17.70 -2.67
CA ASP A 20 -5.87 17.60 -3.46
C ASP A 20 -4.76 16.72 -2.90
N ARG A 21 -5.00 16.00 -1.80
CA ARG A 21 -4.06 15.03 -1.23
C ARG A 21 -4.33 13.64 -1.78
N TYR A 22 -3.27 13.01 -2.28
CA TYR A 22 -3.31 11.62 -2.70
C TYR A 22 -3.53 10.72 -1.47
N THR A 23 -4.68 10.07 -1.41
CA THR A 23 -5.13 9.28 -0.27
C THR A 23 -5.30 7.83 -0.71
N ILE A 24 -4.76 6.91 0.08
CA ILE A 24 -4.88 5.46 -0.17
C ILE A 24 -6.03 4.92 0.68
N ARG A 25 -6.92 4.15 0.06
CA ARG A 25 -8.00 3.41 0.73
C ARG A 25 -7.70 1.93 0.69
N MET A 26 -7.70 1.31 1.86
CA MET A 26 -7.55 -0.13 2.04
C MET A 26 -8.91 -0.74 2.34
N VAL A 27 -9.32 -1.74 1.57
CA VAL A 27 -10.61 -2.43 1.78
C VAL A 27 -10.33 -3.76 2.48
N LEU A 28 -10.74 -3.86 3.75
CA LEU A 28 -10.64 -5.07 4.57
C LEU A 28 -11.99 -5.81 4.53
N GLY A 29 -12.39 -6.27 3.34
CA GLY A 29 -13.75 -6.78 3.08
C GLY A 29 -13.91 -8.31 3.11
N GLN A 30 -12.84 -9.08 3.31
CA GLN A 30 -12.93 -10.54 3.31
C GLN A 30 -13.13 -11.10 4.72
N THR A 31 -14.08 -12.04 4.85
CA THR A 31 -14.47 -12.72 6.10
C THR A 31 -13.32 -13.45 6.80
N ARG A 32 -12.17 -13.62 6.14
CA ARG A 32 -10.95 -14.29 6.64
C ARG A 32 -9.81 -13.33 7.00
N VAL A 33 -10.03 -12.02 6.98
CA VAL A 33 -8.99 -11.05 7.35
C VAL A 33 -8.81 -11.04 8.87
N GLU A 34 -7.82 -11.78 9.34
CA GLU A 34 -7.29 -11.70 10.70
C GLU A 34 -6.24 -10.58 10.87
N ARG A 35 -5.98 -10.17 12.11
CA ARG A 35 -4.99 -9.11 12.46
C ARG A 35 -3.62 -9.33 11.82
N ARG A 36 -3.13 -10.57 11.74
CA ARG A 36 -1.85 -10.89 11.08
C ARG A 36 -1.79 -10.44 9.61
N HIS A 37 -2.92 -10.44 8.91
CA HIS A 37 -2.98 -9.99 7.52
C HIS A 37 -2.90 -8.47 7.44
N MET A 38 -3.44 -7.75 8.44
CA MET A 38 -3.31 -6.30 8.53
C MET A 38 -1.88 -5.87 8.84
N GLU A 39 -1.22 -6.56 9.76
CA GLU A 39 0.19 -6.32 10.10
C GLU A 39 1.09 -6.56 8.87
N ALA A 40 0.91 -7.71 8.19
CA ALA A 40 1.65 -8.02 6.97
C ALA A 40 1.36 -7.01 5.84
N ALA A 41 0.11 -6.55 5.69
CA ALA A 41 -0.27 -5.52 4.74
C ALA A 41 0.44 -4.19 5.01
N TRP A 42 0.47 -3.78 6.27
CA TRP A 42 1.14 -2.55 6.71
C TRP A 42 2.65 -2.61 6.48
N GLU A 43 3.29 -3.70 6.87
CA GLU A 43 4.72 -3.92 6.64
C GLU A 43 5.06 -3.87 5.14
N LEU A 44 4.22 -4.49 4.30
CA LEU A 44 4.39 -4.47 2.85
C LEU A 44 4.31 -3.03 2.29
N ILE A 45 3.31 -2.24 2.73
CA ILE A 45 3.16 -0.84 2.33
C ILE A 45 4.40 -0.03 2.72
N VAL A 46 4.84 -0.14 3.97
CA VAL A 46 6.00 0.60 4.49
C VAL A 46 7.28 0.22 3.75
N ARG A 47 7.48 -1.07 3.49
CA ARG A 47 8.65 -1.56 2.74
C ARG A 47 8.70 -0.99 1.33
N GLU A 48 7.59 -1.07 0.59
CA GLU A 48 7.53 -0.55 -0.78
C GLU A 48 7.63 0.98 -0.82
N ALA A 49 7.09 1.69 0.18
CA ALA A 49 7.22 3.14 0.30
C ALA A 49 8.69 3.57 0.54
N ARG A 50 9.39 2.90 1.47
CA ARG A 50 10.83 3.16 1.72
C ARG A 50 11.70 2.87 0.49
N GLY A 51 11.35 1.85 -0.29
CA GLY A 51 12.03 1.54 -1.55
C GLY A 51 11.85 2.63 -2.62
N LEU A 52 10.75 3.39 -2.58
CA LEU A 52 10.54 4.53 -3.46
C LEU A 52 11.38 5.73 -3.06
N ASP A 53 11.48 6.05 -1.76
CA ASP A 53 12.34 7.14 -1.28
C ASP A 53 13.79 6.97 -1.76
N ARG A 54 14.35 5.77 -1.70
CA ARG A 54 15.69 5.49 -2.24
C ARG A 54 15.79 5.75 -3.74
N LYS A 55 14.81 5.28 -4.52
CA LYS A 55 14.80 5.47 -5.98
C LYS A 55 14.58 6.92 -6.40
N PHE A 56 13.95 7.74 -5.56
CA PHE A 56 13.85 9.18 -5.78
C PHE A 56 15.17 9.90 -5.50
N ILE A 57 15.90 9.49 -4.46
CA ILE A 57 17.22 10.07 -4.12
C ILE A 57 18.29 9.69 -5.14
N GLU A 58 18.29 8.45 -5.66
CA GLU A 58 19.28 7.98 -6.65
C GLU A 58 19.06 8.51 -8.07
N ARG A 59 17.92 9.17 -8.34
CA ARG A 59 17.58 9.74 -9.66
C ARG A 59 17.63 11.27 -9.71
N GLY A 60 17.91 11.93 -8.59
CA GLY A 60 18.14 13.38 -8.49
C GLY A 60 19.62 13.69 -8.42
#